data_AF-A0A0F9F518-F1
#
_entry.id   AF-A0A0F9F518-F1
#
_cell.length_a   1.000
_cell.length_b   1.000
_cell.length_c   1.000
_cell.angle_alpha   90.00
_cell.angle_beta   90.00
_cell.angle_gamma   90.00
#
_symmetry.space_group_name_H-M   'P 1'
#
loop_
_entity.id
_entity.type
_entity.pdbx_description
1 polymer ?
#
loop_
_entity_poly.entity_id
_entity_poly.type
_entity_poly.pdbx_seq_one_letter_code
_entity_poly.pdbx_strand_id
1 'polypeptide(L)' 'MITKKRIIETLEWLVTDATWRADETKLNFEEGSQGGYSPELTEAINLLEELKNTS' A
#
# COMPACT_ATOMS: atom_id res chain seq x y z
N MET A 1 -16.14 14.90 6.11
CA MET A 1 -16.97 14.40 4.98
C MET A 1 -17.03 12.87 5.06
N ILE A 2 -18.23 12.28 5.20
CA ILE A 2 -18.40 10.83 5.35
C ILE A 2 -17.81 10.06 4.14
N THR A 3 -17.99 10.59 2.92
CA THR A 3 -17.49 9.98 1.68
C THR A 3 -15.96 9.87 1.67
N LYS A 4 -15.25 10.92 2.06
CA LYS A 4 -13.78 10.94 2.14
C LYS A 4 -13.25 9.87 3.10
N LYS A 5 -13.87 9.75 4.27
CA LYS A 5 -13.51 8.71 5.27
C LYS A 5 -13.66 7.30 4.69
N ARG A 6 -14.78 7.01 4.01
CA ARG A 6 -15.01 5.69 3.39
C ARG A 6 -14.02 5.38 2.26
N ILE A 7 -13.63 6.39 1.49
CA ILE A 7 -12.60 6.25 0.44
C ILE A 7 -11.26 5.88 1.08
N ILE A 8 -10.85 6.60 2.13
CA ILE A 8 -9.59 6.32 2.84
C ILE A 8 -9.61 4.90 3.42
N GLU A 9 -10.66 4.50 4.13
CA GLU A 9 -10.79 3.15 4.72
C GLU A 9 -10.69 2.05 3.65
N THR A 10 -11.27 2.27 2.48
CA THR A 10 -11.21 1.30 1.37
C THR A 10 -9.80 1.21 0.79
N LEU A 11 -9.13 2.35 0.60
CA LEU A 11 -7.78 2.40 0.07
C LEU A 11 -6.75 1.82 1.07
N GLU A 12 -6.92 2.08 2.37
CA GLU A 12 -6.10 1.48 3.43
C GLU A 12 -6.15 -0.04 3.38
N TRP A 13 -7.35 -0.61 3.21
CA TRP A 13 -7.51 -2.06 3.11
C TRP A 13 -6.81 -2.63 1.86
N LEU A 14 -6.98 -1.98 0.70
CA LEU A 14 -6.37 -2.43 -0.57
C LEU A 14 -4.83 -2.36 -0.53
N VAL A 15 -4.28 -1.26 -0.03
CA VAL A 15 -2.81 -1.09 0.11
C VAL A 15 -2.25 -2.11 1.09
N THR A 16 -2.96 -2.40 2.18
CA THR A 16 -2.56 -3.41 3.16
C THR A 16 -2.52 -4.81 2.55
N ASP A 17 -3.56 -5.22 1.82
CA ASP A 17 -3.62 -6.53 1.14
C ASP A 17 -2.50 -6.66 0.08
N ALA A 18 -2.30 -5.63 -0.73
CA ALA A 18 -1.25 -5.62 -1.76
C ALA A 18 0.16 -5.70 -1.15
N THR A 19 0.38 -4.98 -0.05
CA THR A 19 1.64 -5.02 0.71
C THR A 19 1.90 -6.42 1.26
N TRP A 20 0.88 -7.01 1.90
CA TRP A 20 0.99 -8.36 2.47
C TRP A 20 1.33 -9.41 1.40
N ARG A 21 0.67 -9.38 0.23
CA ARG A 21 0.99 -10.31 -0.88
C ARG A 21 2.40 -10.10 -1.44
N ALA A 22 2.84 -8.84 -1.55
CA ALA A 22 4.19 -8.52 -2.01
C ALA A 22 5.24 -9.07 -1.02
N ASP A 23 4.97 -8.96 0.27
CA ASP A 23 5.85 -9.48 1.33
C ASP A 23 5.83 -11.01 1.37
N GLU A 24 4.68 -11.66 1.25
CA GLU A 24 4.61 -13.13 1.10
C GLU A 24 5.41 -13.61 -0.11
N THR A 25 5.31 -12.90 -1.23
CA THR A 25 6.09 -13.23 -2.43
C THR A 25 7.58 -13.08 -2.15
N LYS A 26 8.02 -11.99 -1.51
CA LYS A 26 9.43 -11.81 -1.14
C LYS A 26 9.95 -12.88 -0.17
N LEU A 27 9.14 -13.28 0.80
CA LEU A 27 9.50 -14.31 1.78
C LEU A 27 9.61 -15.71 1.15
N ASN A 28 8.85 -15.97 0.09
CA ASN A 28 8.88 -17.24 -0.64
C ASN A 28 9.92 -17.30 -1.77
N PHE A 29 10.59 -16.19 -2.10
CA PHE A 29 11.74 -16.15 -3.01
C PHE A 29 13.03 -16.08 -2.19
N GLU A 30 13.76 -17.20 -2.12
CA GLU A 30 15.05 -17.32 -1.45
C GLU A 30 16.03 -16.19 -1.83
N GLU A 31 16.68 -15.61 -0.81
CA GLU A 31 17.91 -14.82 -0.84
C GLU A 31 18.25 -14.10 -2.17
N GLY A 32 17.65 -12.94 -2.43
CA GLY A 32 18.17 -12.11 -3.54
C GLY A 32 17.45 -10.81 -3.88
N SER A 33 16.20 -10.63 -3.48
CA SER A 33 15.48 -9.40 -3.83
C SER A 33 15.90 -8.24 -2.93
N GLN A 34 16.97 -7.53 -3.32
CA GLN A 34 17.31 -6.24 -2.74
C GLN A 34 16.24 -5.18 -3.10
N GLY A 35 15.25 -5.06 -2.22
CA GLY A 35 14.66 -3.77 -1.83
C GLY A 35 13.37 -3.34 -2.53
N GLY A 36 12.42 -2.91 -1.71
CA GLY A 36 11.29 -2.05 -2.11
C GLY A 36 10.01 -2.77 -2.55
N TYR A 37 8.91 -2.02 -2.57
CA TYR A 37 7.69 -2.41 -3.29
C TYR A 37 7.82 -2.02 -4.77
N SER A 38 6.88 -2.48 -5.61
CA SER A 38 6.81 -1.97 -6.98
C SER A 38 6.56 -0.45 -6.99
N PRO A 39 6.91 0.25 -8.07
CA PRO A 39 6.63 1.68 -8.19
C PRO A 39 5.15 2.02 -7.96
N GLU A 40 4.23 1.18 -8.46
CA GLU A 40 2.79 1.38 -8.34
C GLU A 40 2.30 1.23 -6.89
N LEU A 41 2.81 0.22 -6.17
CA LEU A 41 2.47 0.05 -4.75
C LEU A 41 3.07 1.16 -3.89
N THR A 42 4.28 1.62 -4.23
CA THR A 42 4.91 2.78 -3.57
C THR A 42 4.10 4.06 -3.79
N GLU A 43 3.64 4.31 -5.03
CA GLU A 43 2.79 5.44 -5.36
C GLU A 43 1.44 5.38 -4.64
N ALA A 44 0.82 4.19 -4.58
CA ALA A 44 -0.44 3.98 -3.87
C ALA A 44 -0.32 4.26 -2.35
N ILE A 45 0.78 3.84 -1.73
CA ILE A 45 1.08 4.16 -0.32
C ILE A 45 1.20 5.67 -0.11
N ASN A 46 1.95 6.35 -0.98
CA ASN A 46 2.16 7.80 -0.88
C ASN A 46 0.86 8.59 -1.06
N LEU A 47 0.06 8.25 -2.08
CA LEU A 47 -1.24 8.89 -2.33
C LEU A 47 -2.21 8.70 -1.16
N LEU A 48 -2.19 7.53 -0.53
CA LEU A 48 -3.01 7.27 0.64
C LEU A 48 -2.61 8.16 1.83
N GLU A 49 -1.32 8.31 2.09
CA GLU A 49 -0.81 9.21 3.13
C GLU A 49 -1.14 10.69 2.82
N GLU A 50 -1.02 11.12 1.57
CA GLU A 50 -1.45 12.46 1.15
C GLU A 50 -2.95 12.70 1.39
N LEU A 51 -3.81 11.72 1.07
CA LEU A 51 -5.26 11.81 1.29
C LEU A 51 -5.62 11.87 2.78
N LYS A 52 -4.87 11.17 3.63
CA LYS A 52 -5.05 11.20 5.10
C LYS A 52 -4.63 12.54 5.71
N ASN A 53 -3.60 13.17 5.15
CA ASN A 53 -3.04 14.43 5.65
C ASN A 53 -3.74 15.68 5.09
N THR A 54 -4.44 15.55 3.97
CA THR A 54 -5.29 16.63 3.45
C THR A 54 -6.55 16.73 4.34
N SER A 55 -6.91 17.92 4.83
CA SER A 55 -8.13 18.16 5.64
C SER A 55 -9.42 17.92 4.87
#